data_AF-A0A662A0G9-F1
#
_entry.id   AF-A0A662A0G9-F1
#
_cell.length_a   1.000
_cell.length_b   1.000
_cell.length_c   1.000
_cell.angle_alpha   90.00
_cell.angle_beta   90.00
_cell.angle_gamma   90.00
#
_symmetry.space_group_name_H-M   'P 1'
#
loop_
_entity.id
_entity.type
_entity.pdbx_description
1 polymer ?
#
loop_
_entity_poly.entity_id
_entity_poly.type
_entity_poly.pdbx_seq_one_letter_code
_entity_poly.pdbx_strand_id
1 'polypeptide(L)' 'MHFNIKFFLLAISFLLLGKSFGQVDISDTTLHIPMFYASFAYQIPGGDMADRFGDNANIGGGFQWKTNTNWVFG' A
#
# COMPACT_ATOMS: atom_id res chain seq x y z
N MET A 1 24.73 -44.17 -17.35
CA MET A 1 24.18 -43.64 -16.08
C MET A 1 22.85 -42.94 -16.39
N HIS A 2 21.73 -43.49 -15.95
CA HIS A 2 20.43 -42.83 -16.13
C HIS A 2 20.22 -41.82 -14.99
N PHE A 3 20.22 -40.54 -15.33
CA PHE A 3 20.00 -39.48 -14.35
C PHE A 3 18.52 -39.42 -13.99
N ASN A 4 18.19 -39.82 -12.77
CA ASN A 4 16.81 -39.90 -12.30
C ASN A 4 16.33 -38.52 -11.84
N ILE A 5 15.66 -37.81 -12.75
CA ILE A 5 15.18 -36.43 -12.54
C ILE A 5 14.33 -36.23 -11.27
N LYS A 6 13.64 -37.28 -10.80
CA LYS A 6 12.85 -37.26 -9.56
C LYS A 6 13.71 -36.97 -8.31
N PHE A 7 14.90 -37.57 -8.23
CA PHE A 7 15.81 -37.32 -7.09
C PHE A 7 16.41 -35.91 -7.14
N PHE A 8 16.64 -35.39 -8.33
CA PHE A 8 17.10 -34.01 -8.52
C PHE A 8 16.05 -32.99 -8.09
N LEU A 9 14.78 -33.21 -8.46
CA LEU A 9 13.66 -32.37 -8.03
C LEU A 9 13.45 -32.42 -6.51
N LEU A 10 13.61 -33.59 -5.89
CA LEU A 10 13.53 -33.75 -4.43
C LEU A 10 14.62 -32.93 -3.74
N ALA A 11 15.86 -32.96 -4.24
CA ALA A 11 16.97 -32.19 -3.69
C ALA A 11 16.74 -30.67 -3.79
N ILE A 12 16.18 -30.18 -4.90
CA ILE A 12 15.81 -28.77 -5.08
C ILE A 12 14.74 -28.36 -4.06
N SER A 13 13.72 -29.20 -3.83
CA SER A 13 12.66 -28.88 -2.87
C SER A 13 13.19 -28.67 -1.45
N PHE A 14 14.23 -29.41 -1.06
CA PHE A 14 14.86 -29.30 0.27
C PHE A 14 15.68 -28.02 0.41
N LEU A 15 16.29 -27.54 -0.68
CA LEU A 15 17.06 -26.28 -0.70
C LEU A 15 16.17 -25.03 -0.56
N LEU A 16 14.87 -25.14 -0.89
CA LEU A 16 13.91 -24.04 -0.81
C LEU A 16 13.28 -23.86 0.59
N LEU A 17 13.62 -24.69 1.57
CA LEU A 17 13.08 -24.64 2.95
C LEU A 17 13.78 -23.62 3.87
N GLY A 18 14.69 -22.80 3.33
CA GLY A 18 15.38 -21.76 4.08
C GLY A 18 14.42 -20.72 4.67
N LYS A 19 14.66 -20.32 5.92
CA LYS A 19 13.93 -19.21 6.56
C LYS A 19 14.21 -17.93 5.77
N SER A 20 13.18 -17.34 5.18
CA SER A 20 13.26 -16.04 4.50
C SER A 20 13.41 -14.92 5.53
N PHE A 21 14.48 -14.14 5.45
CA PHE A 21 14.73 -12.97 6.32
C PHE A 21 13.90 -11.73 5.93
N GLY A 22 12.89 -11.88 5.07
CA GLY A 22 12.10 -10.76 4.55
C GLY A 22 10.91 -10.33 5.43
N GLN A 23 10.53 -11.14 6.42
CA GLN A 23 9.41 -10.81 7.32
C GLN A 23 9.96 -10.39 8.68
N VAL A 24 10.17 -9.08 8.84
CA VAL A 24 10.29 -8.47 10.17
C VAL A 24 8.88 -8.28 10.70
N ASP A 25 8.54 -9.00 11.76
CA ASP A 25 7.30 -8.79 12.51
C ASP A 25 7.45 -7.50 13.33
N ILE A 26 7.14 -6.37 12.70
CA ILE A 26 7.07 -5.09 13.39
C ILE A 26 5.69 -5.00 14.01
N SER A 27 5.62 -5.14 15.34
CA SER A 27 4.37 -4.96 16.07
C SER A 27 3.78 -3.57 15.81
N ASP A 28 2.52 -3.52 15.39
CA ASP A 28 1.75 -2.30 15.09
C ASP A 28 1.78 -1.28 16.25
N THR A 29 2.05 -1.73 17.47
CA THR A 29 2.12 -0.88 18.68
C THR A 29 3.39 -0.05 18.80
N THR A 30 4.32 -0.12 17.84
CA THR A 30 5.62 0.58 17.92
C THR A 30 5.81 1.65 16.83
N LEU A 31 4.90 1.73 15.85
CA LEU A 31 5.11 2.55 14.66
C LEU A 31 4.33 3.87 14.70
N HIS A 32 5.07 4.96 14.77
CA HIS A 32 4.59 6.26 14.31
C HIS A 32 4.87 6.39 12.81
N ILE A 33 3.84 6.73 12.03
CA ILE A 33 3.95 6.78 10.57
C ILE A 33 3.63 8.20 10.09
N PRO A 34 4.63 8.97 9.64
CA PRO A 34 4.39 10.20 8.88
C PRO A 34 3.88 9.84 7.48
N MET A 35 2.84 10.53 7.04
CA MET A 35 2.19 10.33 5.75
C MET A 35 2.06 11.67 5.03
N PHE A 36 2.42 11.69 3.76
CA PHE A 36 2.22 12.83 2.87
C PHE A 36 1.26 12.39 1.77
N TYR A 37 0.32 13.26 1.40
CA TYR A 37 -0.58 12.98 0.30
C TYR A 37 -0.80 14.21 -0.56
N ALA A 38 -1.14 13.95 -1.81
CA ALA A 38 -1.64 14.92 -2.76
C ALA A 38 -2.99 14.42 -3.31
N SER A 39 -3.92 15.33 -3.54
CA SER A 39 -5.25 15.04 -4.05
C SER A 39 -5.58 15.98 -5.20
N PHE A 40 -6.22 15.43 -6.23
CA PHE A 40 -6.80 16.21 -7.32
C PHE A 40 -8.21 15.72 -7.56
N ALA A 41 -9.14 16.65 -7.72
CA ALA A 41 -10.54 16.38 -8.03
C ALA A 41 -11.03 17.32 -9.12
N TYR A 42 -11.84 16.79 -10.02
CA TYR A 42 -12.54 17.56 -11.03
C TYR A 42 -14.01 17.14 -11.04
N GLN A 43 -14.90 18.11 -10.98
CA GLN A 43 -16.33 17.91 -10.85
C GLN A 43 -17.04 18.65 -11.98
N ILE A 44 -17.88 17.92 -12.72
CA ILE A 44 -18.71 18.46 -13.80
C ILE A 44 -20.14 18.60 -13.24
N PRO A 45 -20.71 19.81 -13.20
CA PRO A 45 -22.03 20.04 -12.66
C PRO A 45 -23.13 19.53 -13.62
N GLY A 46 -24.30 19.24 -13.06
CA GLY A 46 -25.48 18.83 -13.82
C GLY A 46 -26.77 19.43 -13.26
N GLY A 47 -27.82 19.48 -14.09
CA GLY A 47 -29.09 20.12 -13.73
C GLY A 47 -28.91 21.59 -13.33
N ASP A 48 -29.63 22.02 -12.30
CA ASP A 48 -29.56 23.39 -11.77
C ASP A 48 -28.14 23.85 -11.38
N MET A 49 -27.24 22.92 -11.06
CA MET A 49 -25.83 23.26 -10.78
C MET A 49 -25.11 23.72 -12.05
N ALA A 50 -25.41 23.14 -13.22
CA ALA A 50 -24.78 23.54 -14.49
C ALA A 50 -25.30 24.89 -14.99
N ASP A 51 -26.57 25.19 -14.71
CA ASP A 51 -27.19 26.46 -15.08
C ASP A 51 -26.70 27.62 -14.21
N ARG A 52 -26.25 27.33 -12.98
CA ARG A 52 -25.88 28.33 -11.97
C ARG A 52 -24.37 28.41 -11.72
N PHE A 53 -23.64 27.33 -11.98
CA PHE A 53 -22.21 27.18 -11.67
C PHE A 53 -21.49 26.42 -12.79
N GLY A 54 -20.18 26.65 -12.95
CA GLY A 54 -19.34 25.94 -13.92
C GLY A 54 -18.62 24.74 -13.32
N ASP A 55 -17.75 24.12 -14.13
CA ASP A 55 -16.88 23.04 -13.69
C ASP A 55 -16.01 23.46 -12.49
N ASN A 56 -15.81 22.53 -11.56
CA ASN A 56 -14.94 22.74 -10.41
C ASN A 56 -13.68 21.87 -10.51
N ALA A 57 -12.53 22.49 -10.27
CA ALA A 57 -11.26 21.79 -10.10
C ALA A 57 -10.71 22.09 -8.71
N ASN A 58 -10.26 21.05 -8.01
CA ASN A 58 -9.70 21.16 -6.67
C ASN A 58 -8.37 20.41 -6.60
N ILE A 59 -7.37 21.06 -6.03
CA ILE A 59 -6.06 20.49 -5.77
C ILE A 59 -5.75 20.67 -4.29
N GLY A 60 -5.27 19.61 -3.67
CA GLY A 60 -4.96 19.59 -2.25
C GLY A 60 -3.76 18.71 -1.98
N GLY A 61 -3.27 18.83 -0.76
CA GLY A 61 -2.25 17.97 -0.22
C GLY A 61 -2.16 18.21 1.27
N GLY A 62 -1.54 17.28 1.96
CA GLY A 62 -1.49 17.34 3.41
C GLY A 62 -0.43 16.43 3.99
N PHE A 63 -0.23 16.63 5.28
CA PHE A 63 0.60 15.81 6.13
C PHE A 63 -0.27 15.18 7.19
N GLN A 64 -0.11 13.88 7.40
CA GLN A 64 -0.80 13.14 8.43
C GLN A 64 0.21 12.38 9.30
N TRP A 65 -0.13 12.24 10.57
CA TRP A 65 0.65 11.49 11.54
C TRP A 65 -0.21 10.39 12.13
N LYS A 66 0.14 9.14 11.84
CA LYS A 66 -0.45 7.97 12.49
C LYS A 66 0.35 7.63 13.74
N THR A 67 -0.36 7.47 14.86
CA THR A 67 0.19 7.00 16.13
C THR A 67 0.17 5.48 16.21
N ASN A 68 0.97 4.95 17.12
CA ASN A 68 1.01 3.52 17.46
C ASN A 68 -0.28 2.99 18.12
N THR A 69 -1.15 3.88 18.59
CA THR A 69 -2.51 3.58 19.06
C THR A 69 -3.56 3.73 17.95
N ASN A 70 -3.10 3.80 16.69
CA ASN A 70 -3.92 3.86 15.48
C ASN A 70 -4.77 5.14 15.31
N TRP A 71 -4.46 6.21 16.04
CA TRP A 71 -5.02 7.54 15.77
C TRP A 71 -4.25 8.23 14.64
N VAL A 72 -4.98 8.88 13.73
CA VAL A 72 -4.43 9.66 12.62
C VAL A 72 -4.79 11.13 12.82
N PHE A 73 -3.79 12.01 12.76
CA PHE A 73 -3.95 13.47 12.87
C PHE A 73 -3.44 14.14 11.59
N GLY A 74 -4.14 15.15 11.08
CA GLY A 74 -3.73 15.92 9.90
C GLY A 74 -4.84 16.17 8.91
#